data_AF-A0A7Y0MD76-F1
#
_entry.id   AF-A0A7Y0MD76-F1
#
_cell.length_a   1.000
_cell.length_b   1.000
_cell.length_c   1.000
_cell.angle_alpha   90.00
_cell.angle_beta   90.00
_cell.angle_gamma   90.00
#
_symmetry.space_group_name_H-M   'P 1'
#
loop_
_entity.id
_entity.type
_entity.pdbx_description
1 polymer ?
#
loop_
_entity_poly.entity_id
_entity_poly.type
_entity_poly.pdbx_seq_one_letter_code
_entity_poly.pdbx_strand_id
1 'polypeptide(L)'
;MNKVDVVTAREYARNDGGRPVKRGQVARAPYRREPYVRARIGAGAEDTVDAKAISWDRNTVQLKWVDENGSMRTQWVPASDVRRITRDESAWRDPYDDYGFYYPDEQ
;
A
#
# COMPACT_ATOMS: atom_id res chain seq x y z
N MET A 1 18.80 13.94 14.57
CA MET A 1 17.37 13.64 14.37
C MET A 1 16.70 14.86 13.77
N ASN A 2 16.79 15.00 12.45
CA ASN A 2 16.30 16.18 11.74
C ASN A 2 14.96 15.81 11.12
N LYS A 3 13.88 16.46 11.60
CA LYS A 3 12.54 16.32 11.03
C LYS A 3 12.61 16.77 9.58
N VAL A 4 12.16 15.90 8.68
CA VAL A 4 12.14 16.15 7.24
C VAL A 4 11.53 17.51 6.95
N ASP A 5 12.29 18.32 6.25
CA ASP A 5 11.96 19.69 5.88
C ASP A 5 10.72 19.71 4.98
N VAL A 6 9.75 20.55 5.33
CA VAL A 6 8.42 20.65 4.69
C VAL A 6 8.54 21.02 3.19
N VAL A 7 9.70 21.48 2.75
CA VAL A 7 9.95 21.89 1.37
C VAL A 7 10.18 20.69 0.43
N THR A 8 10.81 19.61 0.87
CA THR A 8 11.02 18.40 0.03
C THR A 8 9.73 17.61 -0.17
N ALA A 9 8.77 17.70 0.76
CA ALA A 9 7.43 17.15 0.61
C ALA A 9 6.59 17.87 -0.47
N ARG A 10 7.02 19.07 -0.88
CA ARG A 10 6.27 19.96 -1.78
C ARG A 10 6.56 19.73 -3.27
N GLU A 11 7.67 19.05 -3.59
CA GLU A 11 8.06 18.79 -4.99
C GLU A 11 7.54 17.45 -5.52
N TYR A 12 7.25 16.47 -4.66
CA TYR A 12 6.52 15.26 -5.04
C TYR A 12 5.03 15.51 -5.35
N ALA A 13 4.50 16.68 -5.00
CA ALA A 13 3.12 17.07 -5.30
C ALA A 13 2.90 17.49 -6.78
N ARG A 14 3.96 17.59 -7.60
CA ARG A 14 3.87 18.18 -8.94
C ARG A 14 3.74 17.19 -10.11
N ASN A 15 3.84 15.88 -9.90
CA ASN A 15 3.81 14.93 -11.03
C ASN A 15 2.66 13.92 -11.04
N ASP A 16 1.63 14.11 -10.22
CA ASP A 16 0.23 13.82 -10.56
C ASP A 16 -0.61 14.13 -9.33
N GLY A 17 -1.11 15.37 -9.27
CA GLY A 17 -2.01 15.85 -8.22
C GLY A 17 -3.38 15.18 -8.34
N GLY A 18 -3.45 13.88 -8.07
CA GLY A 18 -4.69 13.15 -7.90
C GLY A 18 -5.58 13.93 -6.93
N ARG A 19 -6.73 14.40 -7.45
CA ARG A 19 -7.69 15.23 -6.72
C ARG A 19 -7.90 14.68 -5.30
N PRO A 20 -7.96 15.51 -4.25
CA PRO A 20 -8.41 15.04 -2.94
C PRO A 20 -9.87 14.59 -3.09
N VAL A 21 -10.07 13.27 -3.20
CA VAL A 21 -11.41 12.67 -3.24
C VAL A 21 -12.13 13.00 -1.93
N LYS A 22 -13.40 13.42 -2.04
CA LYS A 22 -14.27 13.71 -0.89
C LYS A 22 -14.11 12.58 0.13
N ARG A 23 -13.75 12.92 1.38
CA ARG A 23 -13.55 11.97 2.47
C ARG A 23 -14.83 11.17 2.73
N GLY A 24 -14.98 10.04 2.05
CA GLY A 24 -15.79 8.94 2.54
C GLY A 24 -15.17 8.41 3.83
N GLN A 25 -15.93 7.62 4.58
CA GLN A 25 -15.40 6.93 5.77
C GLN A 25 -14.23 6.03 5.34
N VAL A 26 -13.02 6.41 5.75
CA VAL A 26 -11.81 5.62 5.50
C VAL A 26 -11.80 4.45 6.47
N ALA A 27 -11.82 3.23 5.94
CA ALA A 27 -11.62 2.01 6.68
C ALA A 27 -10.12 1.71 6.82
N ARG A 28 -9.76 0.95 7.86
CA ARG A 28 -8.39 0.49 8.11
C ARG A 28 -8.39 -0.98 8.47
N ALA A 29 -7.36 -1.69 8.03
CA ALA A 29 -7.15 -3.05 8.48
C ALA A 29 -6.59 -3.07 9.92
N PRO A 30 -6.89 -4.11 10.71
CA PRO A 30 -6.20 -4.35 11.97
C PRO A 30 -4.70 -4.54 11.74
N TYR A 31 -3.90 -4.05 12.69
CA TYR A 31 -2.44 -4.14 12.60
C TYR A 31 -1.98 -5.59 12.45
N ARG A 32 -0.99 -5.82 11.57
CA ARG A 32 -0.40 -7.12 11.19
C ARG A 32 -1.30 -8.06 10.39
N ARG A 33 -2.56 -7.66 10.17
CA ARG A 33 -3.59 -8.44 9.47
C ARG A 33 -4.04 -7.74 8.18
N GLU A 34 -3.23 -6.80 7.71
CA GLU A 34 -3.50 -6.05 6.51
C GLU A 34 -3.42 -6.97 5.29
N PRO A 35 -4.43 -6.99 4.41
CA PRO A 35 -4.45 -7.90 3.29
C PRO A 35 -3.33 -7.61 2.30
N TYR A 36 -2.73 -8.68 1.78
CA TYR A 36 -1.82 -8.62 0.66
C TYR A 36 -2.58 -8.26 -0.63
N VAL A 37 -1.97 -7.39 -1.42
CA VAL A 37 -2.50 -6.93 -2.69
C VAL A 37 -1.38 -6.80 -3.72
N ARG A 38 -1.73 -6.99 -5.00
CA ARG A 38 -0.92 -6.58 -6.15
C ARG A 38 -1.58 -5.36 -6.78
N ALA A 39 -0.84 -4.29 -6.95
CA ALA A 39 -1.38 -3.03 -7.47
C ALA A 39 -0.54 -2.47 -8.60
N ARG A 40 -1.19 -1.82 -9.58
CA ARG A 40 -0.51 -1.01 -10.59
C ARG A 40 -0.15 0.36 -10.01
N ILE A 41 1.12 0.74 -10.10
CA ILE A 41 1.62 2.06 -9.67
C ILE A 41 2.47 2.67 -10.80
N GLY A 42 1.83 2.89 -11.94
CA GLY A 42 2.46 3.49 -13.11
C GLY A 42 1.48 3.58 -14.28
N ALA A 43 1.90 4.24 -15.35
CA ALA A 43 1.12 4.30 -16.59
C ALA A 43 1.21 2.99 -17.40
N GLY A 44 2.20 2.14 -17.13
CA GLY A 44 2.37 0.83 -17.74
C GLY A 44 1.66 -0.28 -16.97
N ALA A 45 1.15 -1.29 -17.69
CA ALA A 45 0.56 -2.48 -17.07
C ALA A 45 1.59 -3.36 -16.34
N GLU A 46 2.88 -3.16 -16.63
CA GLU A 46 4.02 -3.90 -16.07
C GLU A 46 4.51 -3.34 -14.73
N ASP A 47 4.17 -2.08 -14.41
CA ASP A 47 4.54 -1.43 -13.15
C ASP A 47 3.60 -1.86 -12.01
N THR A 48 3.71 -3.14 -11.63
CA THR A 48 2.97 -3.69 -10.49
C THR A 48 3.85 -3.87 -9.27
N VAL A 49 3.28 -3.64 -8.09
CA VAL A 49 3.93 -4.01 -6.82
C VAL A 49 3.03 -4.85 -5.97
N ASP A 50 3.69 -5.66 -5.18
CA ASP A 50 3.10 -6.39 -4.10
C ASP A 50 3.20 -5.59 -2.80
N ALA A 51 2.07 -5.37 -2.15
CA ALA A 51 1.92 -4.46 -1.03
C ALA A 51 0.89 -4.98 -0.02
N LYS A 52 0.80 -4.27 1.10
CA LYS A 52 -0.32 -4.36 2.05
C LYS A 52 -1.27 -3.20 1.86
N ALA A 53 -2.57 -3.47 1.83
CA ALA A 53 -3.60 -2.44 1.89
C ALA A 53 -3.87 -2.02 3.35
N ILE A 54 -3.41 -0.84 3.74
CA ILE A 54 -3.42 -0.36 5.13
C ILE A 54 -4.65 0.51 5.44
N SER A 55 -5.22 1.18 4.44
CA SER A 55 -6.46 1.92 4.56
C SER A 55 -7.16 2.04 3.21
N TRP A 56 -8.47 2.29 3.19
CA TRP A 56 -9.22 2.42 1.94
C TRP A 56 -10.53 3.19 2.13
N ASP A 57 -11.01 3.79 1.04
CA ASP A 57 -12.40 4.21 0.91
C ASP A 57 -13.07 3.43 -0.24
N ARG A 58 -14.22 3.90 -0.74
CA ARG A 58 -14.96 3.21 -1.82
C ARG A 58 -14.19 3.18 -3.15
N ASN A 59 -13.30 4.15 -3.37
CA ASN A 59 -12.68 4.44 -4.67
C ASN A 59 -11.16 4.30 -4.65
N THR A 60 -10.54 4.36 -3.48
CA THR A 60 -9.08 4.38 -3.34
C THR A 60 -8.59 3.47 -2.23
N VAL A 61 -7.37 2.95 -2.40
CA VAL A 61 -6.69 2.09 -1.42
C VAL A 61 -5.31 2.67 -1.16
N GLN A 62 -4.96 2.78 0.12
CA GLN A 62 -3.62 3.14 0.57
C GLN A 62 -2.79 1.87 0.71
N LEU A 63 -1.67 1.84 -0.02
CA LEU A 63 -0.72 0.75 -0.05
C LEU A 63 0.48 1.06 0.84
N LYS A 64 1.10 -0.01 1.36
CA LYS A 64 2.39 -0.01 2.06
C LYS A 64 3.23 -1.15 1.51
N TRP A 65 4.45 -0.85 1.06
CA TRP A 65 5.42 -1.85 0.60
C TRP A 65 6.85 -1.36 0.83
N VAL A 66 7.81 -2.23 0.61
CA VAL A 66 9.23 -1.88 0.58
C VAL A 66 9.68 -1.86 -0.88
N ASP A 67 10.29 -0.77 -1.33
CA ASP A 67 10.84 -0.68 -2.68
C ASP A 67 12.18 -1.42 -2.82
N GLU A 68 12.72 -1.46 -4.04
CA GLU A 68 13.97 -2.14 -4.37
C GLU A 68 15.18 -1.60 -3.59
N ASN A 69 15.10 -0.37 -3.08
CA ASN A 69 16.16 0.24 -2.25
C ASN A 69 15.97 -0.06 -0.75
N GLY A 70 15.01 -0.91 -0.39
CA GLY A 70 14.68 -1.21 1.00
C GLY A 70 13.92 -0.09 1.71
N SER A 71 13.44 0.93 0.99
CA SER A 71 12.73 2.06 1.58
C SER A 71 11.24 1.76 1.72
N MET A 72 10.67 2.11 2.88
CA MET A 72 9.23 1.99 3.11
C MET A 72 8.48 3.04 2.26
N ARG A 73 7.56 2.58 1.43
CA ARG A 73 6.72 3.41 0.57
C ARG A 73 5.26 3.31 0.98
N THR A 74 4.54 4.42 0.81
CA THR A 74 3.07 4.45 0.90
C THR A 74 2.49 5.29 -0.21
N GLN A 75 1.36 4.85 -0.78
CA GLN A 75 0.70 5.54 -1.88
C GLN A 75 -0.79 5.21 -1.92
N TRP A 76 -1.61 6.19 -2.28
CA TRP A 76 -3.01 5.96 -2.62
C TRP A 76 -3.13 5.65 -4.10
N VAL A 77 -3.88 4.59 -4.43
CA VAL A 77 -4.18 4.20 -5.81
C VAL A 77 -5.69 3.99 -5.98
N PRO A 78 -6.23 4.07 -7.21
CA PRO A 78 -7.59 3.67 -7.50
C PRO A 78 -7.83 2.22 -7.07
N ALA A 79 -8.98 1.94 -6.46
CA ALA A 79 -9.36 0.58 -6.07
C ALA A 79 -9.44 -0.37 -7.28
N SER A 80 -9.70 0.14 -8.49
CA SER A 80 -9.68 -0.60 -9.74
C SER A 80 -8.30 -1.13 -10.14
N ASP A 81 -7.23 -0.52 -9.60
CA ASP A 81 -5.84 -0.91 -9.89
C ASP A 81 -5.29 -1.91 -8.88
N VAL A 82 -6.10 -2.35 -7.91
CA VAL A 82 -5.70 -3.21 -6.80
C VAL A 82 -6.40 -4.56 -6.89
N ARG A 83 -5.61 -5.63 -6.90
CA ARG A 83 -6.09 -7.02 -6.79
C ARG A 83 -5.64 -7.60 -5.46
N ARG A 84 -6.55 -8.21 -4.71
CA ARG A 84 -6.19 -8.99 -3.53
C ARG A 84 -5.43 -10.25 -3.93
N ILE A 85 -4.39 -10.58 -3.18
CA ILE A 85 -3.60 -11.80 -3.34
C ILE A 85 -3.45 -12.50 -1.99
N THR A 86 -3.14 -13.79 -1.99
CA THR A 86 -2.75 -14.48 -0.76
C THR A 86 -1.40 -13.98 -0.27
N ARG A 87 -1.02 -14.38 0.95
CA ARG A 87 0.37 -14.25 1.36
C ARG A 87 1.22 -14.97 0.32
N ASP A 88 1.12 -16.29 0.16
CA ASP A 88 2.00 -17.09 -0.73
C ASP A 88 2.20 -16.55 -2.16
N GLU A 89 1.19 -15.92 -2.78
CA GLU A 89 1.29 -15.28 -4.10
C GLU A 89 2.23 -14.05 -4.15
N SER A 90 2.49 -13.41 -3.02
CA SER A 90 3.21 -12.15 -2.95
C SER A 90 4.73 -12.34 -3.00
N ALA A 91 5.41 -11.59 -3.87
CA ALA A 91 6.86 -11.51 -3.98
C ALA A 91 7.51 -10.76 -2.81
N TRP A 92 6.71 -10.00 -2.05
CA TRP A 92 7.14 -9.29 -0.84
C TRP A 92 6.42 -9.83 0.40
N ARG A 93 7.11 -9.79 1.54
CA ARG A 93 6.61 -10.23 2.84
C ARG A 93 6.79 -9.10 3.84
N ASP A 94 5.71 -8.66 4.47
CA ASP A 94 5.83 -7.69 5.55
C ASP A 94 6.51 -8.35 6.77
N PRO A 95 7.61 -7.79 7.27
CA PRO A 95 8.38 -8.40 8.37
C PRO A 95 7.63 -8.39 9.71
N TYR A 96 6.50 -7.69 9.80
CA TYR A 96 5.67 -7.61 11.00
C TYR A 96 4.36 -8.39 10.88
N ASP A 97 4.23 -9.29 9.92
CA ASP A 97 3.04 -10.15 9.78
C ASP A 97 2.74 -10.98 11.02
N ASP A 98 1.44 -11.15 11.27
CA ASP A 98 0.91 -12.16 12.19
C ASP A 98 0.78 -13.48 11.42
N TYR A 99 1.81 -14.35 11.44
CA TYR A 99 1.83 -15.60 10.69
C TYR A 99 0.58 -16.47 10.97
N GLY A 100 0.19 -16.57 12.24
CA GLY A 100 -0.96 -17.35 12.67
C GLY A 100 -2.30 -16.85 12.16
N PHE A 101 -2.40 -15.57 11.77
CA PHE A 101 -3.59 -15.05 11.08
C PHE A 101 -3.68 -15.54 9.63
N TYR A 102 -2.55 -15.68 8.95
CA TYR A 102 -2.52 -16.12 7.54
C TYR A 102 -2.55 -17.64 7.39
N TYR A 103 -2.06 -18.38 8.39
CA TYR A 103 -2.03 -19.84 8.41
C TYR A 103 -2.60 -20.38 9.73
N PRO A 104 -3.93 -20.29 9.92
CA PRO A 104 -4.55 -20.71 11.18
C PRO A 104 -4.45 -22.22 11.42
N ASP A 105 -4.32 -23.03 10.37
CA ASP A 105 -4.27 -24.50 10.44
C ASP A 105 -2.85 -25.06 10.67
N GLU A 106 -1.81 -24.22 10.67
CA GLU A 106 -0.41 -24.62 10.87
C GLU A 106 0.10 -24.39 12.30
N GLN A 107 -0.81 -24.10 13.24
CA GLN A 107 -0.50 -23.85 14.65
C GLN A 107 -0.87 -25.01 15.57
#